data_AF-A0A3F2RDE8-F1
#
_entry.id   AF-A0A3F2RDE8-F1
#
_cell.length_a   1.000
_cell.length_b   1.000
_cell.length_c   1.000
_cell.angle_alpha   90.00
_cell.angle_beta   90.00
_cell.angle_gamma   90.00
#
_symmetry.space_group_name_H-M   'P 1'
#
loop_
_entity.id
_entity.type
_entity.pdbx_description
1 polymer ?
#
loop_
_entity_poly.entity_id
_entity_poly.type
_entity_poly.pdbx_seq_one_letter_code
_entity_poly.pdbx_strand_id
1 'polypeptide(L)'
;MSIDAGSEALLRQRVWAGRIPVMFSLDPSEVTTLHAPHDYESYREATHELQLDGGVEISALRHLPLRVHLDDAPAIQMPIAPLQEGREKTLQEVLYYLLPDLFPSDSVSDTQTHNFQLVVHGIPVPPEVSIVALYRSFAYADGFLYVAVLSQES
;
A
#
# COMPACT_ATOMS: atom_id res chain seq x y z
N MET A 1 -35.60 22.94 -2.87
CA MET A 1 -35.96 21.95 -1.84
C MET A 1 -34.90 22.05 -0.76
N SER A 2 -35.21 22.67 0.38
CA SER A 2 -34.22 22.87 1.46
C SER A 2 -34.11 21.57 2.23
N ILE A 3 -32.90 21.00 2.26
CA ILE A 3 -32.61 19.77 3.00
C ILE A 3 -32.59 20.15 4.49
N ASP A 4 -33.37 19.44 5.31
CA ASP A 4 -33.42 19.67 6.75
C ASP A 4 -32.08 19.25 7.40
N ALA A 5 -31.55 20.02 8.34
CA ALA A 5 -30.22 19.83 8.91
C ALA A 5 -30.05 18.45 9.58
N GLY A 6 -31.13 17.88 10.13
CA GLY A 6 -31.13 16.53 10.70
C GLY A 6 -30.94 15.43 9.66
N SER A 7 -31.44 15.64 8.44
CA SER A 7 -31.31 14.69 7.34
C SER A 7 -29.89 14.69 6.73
N GLU A 8 -29.22 15.84 6.70
CA GLU A 8 -27.83 15.95 6.25
C GLU A 8 -26.86 15.22 7.18
N ALA A 9 -27.03 15.35 8.49
CA ALA A 9 -26.20 14.66 9.49
C ALA A 9 -26.33 13.14 9.37
N LEU A 10 -27.55 12.63 9.17
CA LEU A 10 -27.82 11.20 8.97
C LEU A 10 -27.22 10.69 7.66
N LEU A 11 -27.30 11.50 6.59
CA LEU A 11 -26.68 11.19 5.30
C LEU A 11 -25.16 11.07 5.42
N ARG A 12 -24.51 12.04 6.06
CA ARG A 12 -23.06 12.00 6.34
C ARG A 12 -22.70 10.76 7.16
N GLN A 13 -23.45 10.47 8.22
CA GLN A 13 -23.22 9.27 9.04
C GLN A 13 -23.33 7.98 8.22
N ARG A 14 -24.31 7.88 7.31
CA ARG A 14 -24.50 6.68 6.47
C ARG A 14 -23.44 6.54 5.39
N VAL A 15 -22.97 7.65 4.83
CA VAL A 15 -21.82 7.68 3.91
C VAL A 15 -20.55 7.23 4.63
N TRP A 16 -20.25 7.82 5.80
CA TRP A 16 -19.07 7.47 6.60
C TRP A 16 -19.11 6.04 7.16
N ALA A 17 -20.29 5.50 7.42
CA ALA A 17 -20.49 4.10 7.81
C ALA A 17 -20.49 3.12 6.61
N GLY A 18 -20.20 3.59 5.39
CA GLY A 18 -20.12 2.75 4.18
C GLY A 18 -21.45 2.16 3.73
N ARG A 19 -22.59 2.67 4.22
CA ARG A 19 -23.94 2.17 3.87
C ARG A 19 -24.51 2.82 2.60
N ILE A 20 -23.79 3.77 2.03
CA ILE A 20 -24.10 4.42 0.76
C ILE A 20 -22.82 4.38 -0.08
N PRO A 21 -22.82 3.71 -1.25
CA PRO A 21 -21.67 3.73 -2.14
C PRO A 21 -21.49 5.14 -2.69
N VAL A 22 -20.28 5.69 -2.51
CA VAL A 22 -19.88 6.96 -3.13
C VAL A 22 -19.15 6.62 -4.42
N MET A 23 -19.73 6.98 -5.55
CA MET A 23 -19.06 6.91 -6.85
C MET A 23 -18.42 8.27 -7.12
N PHE A 24 -17.10 8.31 -7.26
CA PHE A 24 -16.42 9.44 -7.89
C PHE A 24 -16.19 9.09 -9.36
N SER A 25 -16.53 10.01 -10.25
CA SER A 25 -16.08 9.95 -11.66
C SER A 25 -14.79 10.74 -11.74
N LEU A 26 -13.70 10.07 -12.12
CA LEU A 26 -12.46 10.73 -12.50
C LEU A 26 -12.67 11.40 -13.86
N ASP A 27 -12.06 12.56 -14.07
CA ASP A 27 -12.10 13.20 -15.39
C ASP A 27 -11.36 12.30 -16.39
N PRO A 28 -11.95 11.95 -17.55
CA PRO A 28 -11.30 11.09 -18.54
C PRO A 28 -9.94 11.62 -19.02
N SER A 29 -9.70 12.93 -18.94
CA SER A 29 -8.41 13.55 -19.26
C SER A 29 -7.32 13.31 -18.21
N GLU A 30 -7.71 12.98 -16.97
CA GLU A 30 -6.80 12.58 -15.89
C GLU A 30 -6.49 11.06 -15.93
N VAL A 31 -7.24 10.29 -16.72
CA VAL A 31 -7.06 8.83 -16.86
C VAL A 31 -6.20 8.52 -18.09
N THR A 32 -4.88 8.53 -17.93
CA THR A 32 -3.93 8.14 -18.98
C THR A 32 -3.88 6.62 -19.13
N THR A 33 -4.58 6.06 -20.12
CA THR A 33 -4.71 4.60 -20.31
C THR A 33 -3.70 3.92 -21.22
N LEU A 34 -2.78 4.62 -21.91
CA LEU A 34 -1.90 3.91 -22.88
C LEU A 34 -0.45 4.40 -22.99
N HIS A 35 -0.18 5.70 -22.91
CA HIS A 35 1.18 6.24 -22.85
C HIS A 35 1.11 7.58 -22.15
N ALA A 36 1.33 7.60 -20.83
CA ALA A 36 1.70 8.85 -20.20
C ALA A 36 2.99 9.32 -20.92
N PRO A 37 3.12 10.60 -21.33
CA PRO A 37 4.45 11.10 -21.66
C PRO A 37 5.39 10.73 -20.51
N HIS A 38 6.63 10.35 -20.81
CA HIS A 38 7.68 10.12 -19.80
C HIS A 38 8.09 11.45 -19.14
N ASP A 39 7.10 12.18 -18.65
CA ASP A 39 7.19 13.48 -18.01
C ASP A 39 7.00 13.25 -16.52
N TYR A 40 8.14 13.07 -15.85
CA TYR A 40 8.18 12.87 -14.41
C TYR A 40 7.59 14.06 -13.66
N GLU A 41 7.84 15.30 -14.12
CA GLU A 41 7.39 16.51 -13.42
C GLU A 41 5.87 16.63 -13.49
N SER A 42 5.27 16.43 -14.67
CA SER A 42 3.81 16.43 -14.83
C SER A 42 3.15 15.34 -13.98
N TYR A 43 3.72 14.13 -13.96
CA TYR A 43 3.23 13.05 -13.11
C TYR A 43 3.33 13.41 -11.62
N ARG A 44 4.46 13.97 -11.17
CA ARG A 44 4.66 14.38 -9.78
C ARG A 44 3.68 15.47 -9.36
N GLU A 45 3.48 16.48 -10.20
CA GLU A 45 2.52 17.54 -9.94
C GLU A 45 1.10 16.98 -9.79
N ALA A 46 0.67 16.11 -10.70
CA ALA A 46 -0.67 15.49 -10.65
C ALA A 46 -0.88 14.54 -9.47
N THR A 47 0.18 13.85 -9.01
CA THR A 47 0.08 12.84 -7.95
C THR A 47 0.50 13.33 -6.57
N HIS A 48 0.95 14.59 -6.47
CA HIS A 48 1.45 15.18 -5.24
C HIS A 48 0.47 14.97 -4.08
N GLU A 49 -0.79 15.39 -4.25
CA GLU A 49 -1.83 15.31 -3.21
C GLU A 49 -2.31 13.89 -2.87
N LEU A 50 -2.07 12.93 -3.78
CA LEU A 50 -2.49 11.54 -3.59
C LEU A 50 -1.44 10.71 -2.86
N GLN A 51 -0.18 11.14 -2.91
CA GLN A 51 0.92 10.45 -2.28
C GLN A 51 1.25 11.05 -0.92
N LEU A 52 1.91 10.23 -0.10
CA LEU A 52 2.39 10.65 1.22
C LEU A 52 3.41 11.80 1.18
N ASP A 53 3.91 12.14 0.00
CA ASP A 53 4.84 13.26 -0.23
C ASP A 53 4.13 14.61 -0.27
N GLY A 54 2.83 14.67 -0.62
CA GLY A 54 2.04 15.90 -0.68
C GLY A 54 1.53 16.41 0.66
N GLY A 55 2.11 15.97 1.78
CA GLY A 55 1.70 16.39 3.12
C GLY A 55 0.53 15.60 3.71
N VAL A 56 0.15 14.46 3.12
CA VAL A 56 -0.78 13.52 3.76
C VAL A 56 -0.10 12.90 4.98
N GLU A 57 -0.62 13.20 6.16
CA GLU A 57 -0.20 12.58 7.41
C GLU A 57 -0.38 11.06 7.33
N ILE A 58 0.62 10.29 7.78
CA ILE A 58 0.57 8.80 7.77
C ILE A 58 -0.64 8.31 8.58
N SER A 59 -1.00 9.04 9.63
CA SER A 59 -2.17 8.75 10.47
C SER A 59 -3.51 8.87 9.73
N ALA A 60 -3.55 9.56 8.59
CA ALA A 60 -4.73 9.64 7.74
C ALA A 60 -4.92 8.40 6.87
N LEU A 61 -3.84 7.64 6.59
CA LEU A 61 -3.92 6.39 5.85
C LEU A 61 -4.52 5.28 6.71
N ARG A 62 -5.67 4.77 6.29
CA ARG A 62 -6.29 3.60 6.94
C ARG A 62 -5.55 2.31 6.60
N HIS A 63 -5.21 2.14 5.32
CA HIS A 63 -4.50 0.96 4.81
C HIS A 63 -3.54 1.36 3.70
N LEU A 64 -2.42 0.64 3.61
CA LEU A 64 -1.44 0.78 2.55
C LEU A 64 -1.85 -0.05 1.31
N PRO A 65 -1.89 0.55 0.11
CA PRO A 65 -1.97 -0.19 -1.14
C PRO A 65 -0.67 -0.97 -1.39
N LEU A 66 -0.68 -2.26 -1.03
CA LEU A 66 0.47 -3.16 -1.14
C LEU A 66 0.05 -4.45 -1.84
N ARG A 67 0.91 -4.94 -2.74
CA ARG A 67 0.82 -6.26 -3.34
C ARG A 67 2.11 -7.03 -3.10
N VAL A 68 1.97 -8.24 -2.58
CA VAL A 68 3.08 -9.17 -2.39
C VAL A 68 2.99 -10.27 -3.45
N HIS A 69 4.05 -10.46 -4.21
CA HIS A 69 4.19 -11.51 -5.20
C HIS A 69 5.15 -12.57 -4.68
N LEU A 70 4.76 -13.84 -4.83
CA LEU A 70 5.56 -15.00 -4.50
C LEU A 70 5.62 -15.89 -5.74
N ASP A 71 6.79 -15.94 -6.39
CA ASP A 71 7.01 -16.69 -7.63
C ASP A 71 5.84 -16.53 -8.64
N ASP A 72 5.24 -17.63 -9.08
CA ASP A 72 4.11 -17.67 -10.02
C ASP A 72 2.73 -17.63 -9.34
N ALA A 73 2.68 -17.41 -8.02
CA ALA A 73 1.42 -17.34 -7.29
C ALA A 73 0.68 -16.01 -7.56
N PRO A 74 -0.66 -16.01 -7.49
CA PRO A 74 -1.43 -14.77 -7.53
C PRO A 74 -0.98 -13.77 -6.46
N ALA A 75 -1.01 -12.48 -6.81
CA ALA A 75 -0.64 -11.41 -5.88
C ALA A 75 -1.49 -11.45 -4.61
N ILE A 76 -0.82 -11.37 -3.46
CA ILE A 76 -1.45 -11.29 -2.15
C ILE A 76 -1.67 -9.82 -1.81
N GLN A 77 -2.91 -9.46 -1.50
CA GLN A 77 -3.30 -8.11 -1.12
C GLN A 77 -4.30 -8.19 0.04
N MET A 78 -3.90 -7.72 1.22
CA MET A 78 -4.76 -7.63 2.41
C MET A 78 -4.68 -6.22 3.01
N PRO A 79 -5.66 -5.80 3.82
CA PRO A 79 -5.63 -4.48 4.46
C PRO A 79 -4.46 -4.38 5.45
N ILE A 80 -3.44 -3.56 5.13
CA ILE A 80 -2.28 -3.33 6.00
C ILE A 80 -2.36 -1.94 6.62
N ALA A 81 -2.61 -1.86 7.93
CA ALA A 81 -2.48 -0.60 8.65
C ALA A 81 -1.00 -0.13 8.66
N PRO A 82 -0.70 1.14 8.34
CA PRO A 82 0.67 1.64 8.24
C PRO A 82 1.37 1.72 9.60
N LEU A 83 0.59 1.92 10.66
CA LEU A 83 1.08 2.09 12.03
C LEU A 83 0.62 0.92 12.92
N GLN A 84 1.47 0.59 13.88
CA GLN A 84 1.18 -0.28 15.01
C GLN A 84 1.60 0.46 16.28
N GLU A 85 0.65 0.71 17.18
CA GLU A 85 0.90 1.43 18.45
C GLU A 85 1.58 2.80 18.24
N GLY A 86 1.28 3.47 17.13
CA GLY A 86 1.87 4.77 16.76
C GLY A 86 3.24 4.70 16.10
N ARG A 87 3.85 3.50 15.98
CA ARG A 87 5.10 3.23 15.26
C ARG A 87 4.82 2.76 13.83
N GLU A 88 5.67 3.14 12.88
CA GLU A 88 5.65 2.58 11.54
C GLU A 88 6.04 1.09 11.56
N LYS A 89 5.24 0.26 10.87
CA LYS A 89 5.55 -1.16 10.72
C LYS A 89 6.78 -1.38 9.84
N THR A 90 7.51 -2.46 10.07
CA THR A 90 8.56 -2.92 9.16
C THR A 90 8.00 -3.82 8.07
N LEU A 91 8.76 -4.00 7.00
CA LEU A 91 8.45 -4.95 5.95
C LEU A 91 8.32 -6.38 6.52
N GLN A 92 9.19 -6.77 7.46
CA GLN A 92 9.13 -8.06 8.16
C GLN A 92 7.79 -8.29 8.87
N GLU A 93 7.30 -7.29 9.62
CA GLU A 93 6.04 -7.41 10.37
C GLU A 93 4.84 -7.57 9.41
N VAL A 94 4.89 -6.90 8.27
CA VAL A 94 3.87 -7.04 7.22
C VAL A 94 3.94 -8.41 6.56
N LEU A 95 5.15 -8.91 6.27
CA LEU A 95 5.34 -10.23 5.67
C LEU A 95 4.96 -11.36 6.63
N TYR A 96 5.26 -11.25 7.93
CA TYR A 96 4.78 -12.19 8.93
C TYR A 96 3.25 -12.25 8.98
N TYR A 97 2.58 -11.10 8.86
CA TYR A 97 1.12 -11.05 8.83
C TYR A 97 0.53 -11.70 7.57
N LEU A 98 1.16 -11.50 6.40
CA LEU A 98 0.66 -12.00 5.11
C LEU A 98 1.05 -13.45 4.83
N LEU A 99 2.23 -13.86 5.28
CA LEU A 99 2.93 -15.10 4.96
C LEU A 99 3.60 -15.67 6.22
N PRO A 100 2.83 -16.00 7.27
CA PRO A 100 3.39 -16.44 8.55
C PRO A 100 4.24 -17.71 8.44
N ASP A 101 3.88 -18.59 7.50
CA ASP A 101 4.60 -19.85 7.26
C ASP A 101 5.99 -19.62 6.65
N LEU A 102 6.18 -18.53 5.89
CA LEU A 102 7.46 -18.19 5.25
C LEU A 102 8.31 -17.24 6.10
N PHE A 103 7.68 -16.42 6.94
CA PHE A 103 8.35 -15.38 7.73
C PHE A 103 7.98 -15.47 9.23
N PRO A 104 8.35 -16.53 9.95
CA PRO A 104 7.99 -16.72 11.36
C PRO A 104 8.57 -15.62 12.27
N SER A 105 7.84 -15.26 13.33
CA SER A 105 8.25 -14.23 14.31
C SER A 105 9.29 -14.71 15.32
N ASP A 106 9.33 -16.01 15.62
CA ASP A 106 10.24 -16.56 16.63
C ASP A 106 11.52 -17.09 15.98
N SER A 107 12.64 -16.44 16.24
CA SER A 107 13.98 -16.83 15.82
C SER A 107 14.52 -18.06 16.56
N VAL A 108 13.67 -19.05 16.85
CA VAL A 108 14.00 -20.25 17.61
C VAL A 108 13.59 -21.49 16.82
N SER A 109 14.38 -21.81 15.80
CA SER A 109 14.86 -23.17 15.50
C SER A 109 15.66 -23.17 14.21
N ASP A 110 16.88 -23.68 14.32
CA ASP A 110 17.83 -23.93 13.26
C ASP A 110 17.22 -24.76 12.09
N THR A 111 17.79 -24.58 10.90
CA THR A 111 17.87 -25.52 9.75
C THR A 111 16.97 -25.38 8.51
N GLN A 112 16.02 -24.45 8.44
CA GLN A 112 15.43 -24.05 7.14
C GLN A 112 15.11 -22.55 7.10
N THR A 113 16.13 -21.70 7.22
CA THR A 113 16.03 -20.36 6.62
C THR A 113 15.96 -20.57 5.11
N HIS A 114 14.76 -20.69 4.56
CA HIS A 114 14.58 -20.50 3.14
C HIS A 114 15.17 -19.12 2.82
N ASN A 115 16.22 -19.10 2.02
CA ASN A 115 16.89 -17.88 1.61
C ASN A 115 15.93 -17.13 0.68
N PHE A 116 15.05 -16.31 1.25
CA PHE A 116 14.19 -15.45 0.45
C PHE A 116 14.86 -14.10 0.26
N GLN A 117 14.85 -13.61 -0.98
CA GLN A 117 15.24 -12.26 -1.30
C GLN A 117 14.00 -11.41 -1.47
N LEU A 118 13.91 -10.34 -0.69
CA LEU A 118 12.86 -9.34 -0.81
C LEU A 118 13.29 -8.29 -1.83
N VAL A 119 12.49 -8.10 -2.86
CA VAL A 119 12.80 -7.21 -3.98
C VAL A 119 11.67 -6.20 -4.18
N VAL A 120 12.04 -4.93 -4.30
CA VAL A 120 11.13 -3.82 -4.62
C VAL A 120 11.78 -3.02 -5.75
N HIS A 121 11.03 -2.71 -6.83
CA HIS A 121 11.59 -2.06 -8.03
C HIS A 121 12.86 -2.73 -8.61
N GLY A 122 13.05 -4.03 -8.38
CA GLY A 122 14.22 -4.77 -8.87
C GLY A 122 15.48 -4.66 -7.99
N ILE A 123 15.41 -3.98 -6.84
CA ILE A 123 16.52 -3.92 -5.87
C ILE A 123 16.20 -4.73 -4.60
N PRO A 124 17.21 -5.37 -3.98
CA PRO A 124 17.02 -6.03 -2.70
C PRO A 124 16.72 -5.02 -1.59
N VAL A 125 15.76 -5.34 -0.73
CA VAL A 125 15.35 -4.48 0.39
C VAL A 125 15.49 -5.24 1.71
N PRO A 126 16.13 -4.64 2.74
CA PRO A 126 16.19 -5.27 4.06
C PRO A 126 14.81 -5.39 4.71
N PRO A 127 14.51 -6.50 5.41
CA PRO A 127 13.20 -6.72 6.03
C PRO A 127 12.88 -5.74 7.18
N GLU A 128 13.88 -5.09 7.77
CA GLU A 128 13.72 -4.13 8.87
C GLU A 128 13.27 -2.73 8.40
N VAL A 129 13.25 -2.47 7.10
CA VAL A 129 12.87 -1.16 6.55
C VAL A 129 11.40 -0.87 6.85
N SER A 130 11.10 0.39 7.17
CA SER A 130 9.72 0.86 7.36
C SER A 130 8.89 0.67 6.08
N ILE A 131 7.71 0.07 6.23
CA ILE A 131 6.77 -0.10 5.12
C ILE A 131 6.26 1.25 4.60
N VAL A 132 6.17 2.25 5.48
CA VAL A 132 5.74 3.60 5.12
C VAL A 132 6.81 4.31 4.31
N ALA A 133 8.08 4.17 4.70
CA ALA A 133 9.20 4.69 3.92
C ALA A 133 9.29 4.02 2.55
N LEU A 134 9.09 2.70 2.48
CA LEU A 134 9.01 1.98 1.20
C LEU A 134 7.85 2.49 0.34
N TYR A 135 6.66 2.62 0.90
CA TYR A 135 5.51 3.09 0.15
C TYR A 135 5.70 4.52 -0.37
N ARG A 136 6.30 5.41 0.42
CA ARG A 136 6.63 6.79 0.00
C ARG A 136 7.55 6.81 -1.22
N SER A 137 8.63 6.02 -1.19
CA SER A 137 9.70 6.13 -2.19
C SER A 137 9.57 5.15 -3.35
N PHE A 138 8.83 4.06 -3.19
CA PHE A 138 8.79 2.92 -4.10
C PHE A 138 7.36 2.49 -4.48
N ALA A 139 6.36 3.34 -4.25
CA ALA A 139 5.06 3.13 -4.88
C ALA A 139 5.16 3.39 -6.39
N TYR A 140 4.54 2.52 -7.17
CA TYR A 140 4.47 2.66 -8.62
C TYR A 140 3.49 3.76 -9.02
N ALA A 141 3.47 4.08 -10.32
CA ALA A 141 2.61 5.12 -10.87
C ALA A 141 1.11 4.88 -10.62
N ASP A 142 0.71 3.63 -10.41
CA ASP A 142 -0.65 3.20 -10.06
C ASP A 142 -1.00 3.39 -8.57
N GLY A 143 -0.03 3.85 -7.76
CA GLY A 143 -0.18 4.06 -6.32
C GLY A 143 -0.01 2.80 -5.48
N PHE A 144 0.40 1.67 -6.07
CA PHE A 144 0.66 0.44 -5.32
C PHE A 144 2.16 0.25 -5.05
N LEU A 145 2.48 -0.20 -3.84
CA LEU A 145 3.79 -0.78 -3.56
C LEU A 145 3.76 -2.25 -3.96
N TYR A 146 4.76 -2.67 -4.74
CA TYR A 146 4.94 -4.05 -5.16
C TYR A 146 6.17 -4.64 -4.47
N VAL A 147 5.97 -5.72 -3.71
CA VAL A 147 7.04 -6.48 -3.07
C VAL A 147 7.08 -7.87 -3.68
N ALA A 148 8.22 -8.24 -4.25
CA ALA A 148 8.47 -9.59 -4.73
C ALA A 148 9.28 -10.38 -3.69
N VAL A 149 8.80 -11.57 -3.35
CA VAL A 149 9.50 -12.54 -2.53
C VAL A 149 10.04 -13.60 -3.48
N LEU A 150 11.36 -13.64 -3.62
CA LEU A 150 12.04 -14.57 -4.53
C LEU A 150 12.73 -15.65 -3.72
N SER A 151 12.47 -16.92 -4.05
CA SER A 151 13.25 -18.03 -3.53
C SER A 151 14.67 -17.97 -4.10
N GLN A 152 15.71 -17.90 -3.25
CA GLN A 152 17.09 -18.07 -3.70
C GLN A 152 17.36 -19.57 -3.83
N GLU A 153 17.40 -20.07 -5.06
CA GLU A 153 18.00 -21.37 -5.33
C GLU A 153 19.46 -21.34 -4.84
N SER A 154 19.82 -22.29 -3.99
CA SER A 154 21.18 -22.46 -3.46
C SER A 154 22.04 -23.27 -4.42
#